data_AF-A0A0L0F3T1-F1
#
_entry.id   AF-A0A0L0F3T1-F1
#
_cell.length_a   1.000
_cell.length_b   1.000
_cell.length_c   1.000
_cell.angle_alpha   90.00
_cell.angle_beta   90.00
_cell.angle_gamma   90.00
#
_symmetry.space_group_name_H-M   'P 1'
#
loop_
_entity.id
_entity.type
_entity.pdbx_description
1 polymer ?
#
loop_
_entity_poly.entity_id
_entity_poly.type
_entity_poly.pdbx_seq_one_letter_code
_entity_poly.pdbx_strand_id
1 'polypeptide(L)'
;MKNIEAREGSEAAPQVNADKYFYTFKQACETQTPSIVGTSLDCLQKLIAHGALKGEGTVTDGDGNETSLMDDIVNTICECYLGPTTDADVMLQILK
;
A
#
# COMPACT_ATOMS: atom_id res chain seq x y z
N MET A 1 -35.92 -11.02 -19.21
CA MET A 1 -35.78 -9.56 -19.39
C MET A 1 -35.66 -8.95 -18.00
N LYS A 2 -34.49 -8.35 -17.70
CA LYS A 2 -34.28 -7.12 -16.90
C LYS A 2 -34.93 -7.09 -15.49
N ASN A 3 -34.20 -6.95 -14.38
CA ASN A 3 -33.19 -5.92 -14.14
C ASN A 3 -32.18 -6.32 -13.06
N ILE A 4 -30.95 -5.90 -13.32
CA ILE A 4 -29.84 -5.76 -12.38
C ILE A 4 -30.18 -4.57 -11.49
N GLU A 5 -30.37 -4.77 -10.19
CA GLU A 5 -30.51 -3.68 -9.23
C GLU A 5 -29.17 -3.43 -8.54
N ALA A 6 -28.82 -2.16 -8.54
CA ALA A 6 -27.49 -1.63 -8.36
C ALA A 6 -26.95 -1.82 -6.94
N ARG A 7 -25.63 -1.91 -6.88
CA ARG A 7 -24.82 -1.82 -5.67
C ARG A 7 -24.97 -0.40 -5.11
N GLU A 8 -25.75 -0.24 -4.05
CA GLU A 8 -25.74 0.98 -3.23
C GLU A 8 -25.62 0.59 -1.75
N GLY A 9 -24.37 0.36 -1.35
CA GLY A 9 -23.94 0.34 0.04
C GLY A 9 -22.93 1.46 0.24
N SER A 10 -23.40 2.70 0.15
CA SER A 10 -22.65 3.90 0.54
C SER A 10 -22.65 3.99 2.06
N GLU A 11 -21.77 3.23 2.69
CA GLU A 11 -21.30 3.57 4.04
C GLU A 11 -20.06 4.44 3.80
N ALA A 12 -20.27 5.76 3.72
CA ALA A 12 -19.18 6.72 3.66
C ALA A 12 -18.45 6.67 5.01
N ALA A 13 -17.61 5.64 5.18
CA ALA A 13 -16.54 5.66 6.16
C ALA A 13 -15.86 7.03 6.02
N PRO A 14 -15.47 7.67 7.13
CA PRO A 14 -14.71 8.91 7.08
C PRO A 14 -13.63 8.74 6.02
N GLN A 15 -13.56 9.64 5.03
CA GLN A 15 -12.54 9.56 3.99
C GLN A 15 -11.21 9.90 4.68
N VAL A 16 -10.61 8.89 5.31
CA VAL A 16 -9.36 9.01 6.04
C VAL A 16 -8.27 9.17 4.98
N ASN A 17 -7.58 10.30 5.02
CA ASN A 17 -6.34 10.44 4.29
C ASN A 17 -5.33 9.47 4.90
N ALA A 18 -5.03 8.38 4.18
CA ALA A 18 -4.16 7.31 4.63
C ALA A 18 -2.68 7.65 4.46
N ASP A 19 -2.34 8.70 3.71
CA ASP A 19 -0.96 9.11 3.40
C ASP A 19 -0.16 9.39 4.69
N LYS A 20 -0.83 9.89 5.75
CA LYS A 20 -0.23 10.13 7.07
C LYS A 20 0.24 8.87 7.79
N TYR A 21 -0.33 7.71 7.46
CA TYR A 21 -0.01 6.43 8.09
C TYR A 21 1.00 5.62 7.28
N PHE A 22 1.41 6.11 6.11
CA PHE A 22 2.33 5.40 5.23
C PHE A 22 3.65 5.04 5.91
N TYR A 23 4.22 5.93 6.73
CA TYR A 23 5.45 5.65 7.46
C TYR A 23 5.36 4.40 8.35
N THR A 24 4.19 4.14 8.96
CA THR A 24 3.96 2.93 9.76
C THR A 24 3.95 1.67 8.88
N PHE A 25 3.36 1.75 7.69
CA PHE A 25 3.39 0.64 6.73
C PHE A 25 4.80 0.39 6.20
N LYS A 26 5.59 1.44 5.95
CA LYS A 26 7.00 1.34 5.56
C LYS A 26 7.81 0.59 6.62
N GLN A 27 7.71 1.00 7.89
CA GLN A 27 8.35 0.30 8.99
C GLN A 27 7.86 -1.15 9.13
N ALA A 28 6.57 -1.41 8.90
CA ALA A 28 6.01 -2.77 8.92
C ALA A 28 6.63 -3.66 7.83
N CYS A 29 6.81 -3.12 6.62
CA CYS A 29 7.51 -3.78 5.51
C CYS A 29 8.98 -4.10 5.85
N GLU A 30 9.66 -3.21 6.60
CA GLU A 30 11.05 -3.40 7.06
C GLU A 30 11.21 -4.45 8.17
N THR A 31 10.14 -4.84 8.88
CA THR A 31 10.25 -5.83 9.98
C THR A 31 10.66 -7.24 9.57
N GLN A 32 10.75 -7.52 8.26
CA GLN A 32 11.10 -8.82 7.66
C GLN A 32 10.27 -10.01 8.17
N THR A 33 9.11 -9.74 8.79
CA THR A 33 8.20 -10.77 9.29
C THR A 33 7.15 -11.05 8.22
N PRO A 34 7.15 -12.23 7.56
CA PRO A 34 6.35 -12.48 6.35
C PRO A 34 4.84 -12.24 6.52
N SER A 35 4.28 -12.60 7.68
CA SER A 35 2.86 -12.37 7.98
C SER A 35 2.50 -10.89 8.10
N ILE A 36 3.40 -10.07 8.63
CA ILE A 36 3.24 -8.61 8.76
C ILE A 36 3.38 -7.98 7.39
N VAL A 37 4.46 -8.29 6.67
CA VAL A 37 4.74 -7.77 5.32
C VAL A 37 3.59 -8.08 4.36
N GLY A 38 3.14 -9.34 4.31
CA GLY A 38 2.03 -9.73 3.44
C GLY A 38 0.72 -9.02 3.78
N THR A 39 0.43 -8.80 5.06
CA THR A 39 -0.76 -8.04 5.50
C THR A 39 -0.64 -6.55 5.17
N SER A 40 0.55 -5.97 5.32
CA SER A 40 0.83 -4.57 4.99
C SER A 40 0.69 -4.29 3.49
N LEU A 41 1.20 -5.18 2.64
CA LEU A 41 1.06 -5.08 1.18
C LEU A 41 -0.41 -5.14 0.74
N ASP A 42 -1.18 -6.08 1.27
CA ASP A 42 -2.62 -6.21 0.98
C ASP A 42 -3.41 -4.95 1.39
N CYS A 43 -3.05 -4.37 2.54
CA CYS A 43 -3.62 -3.11 3.00
C CYS A 43 -3.26 -1.95 2.08
N LEU A 44 -2.00 -1.81 1.66
CA LEU A 44 -1.55 -0.76 0.75
C LEU A 44 -2.30 -0.84 -0.59
N GLN A 45 -2.41 -2.03 -1.18
CA GLN A 45 -3.16 -2.24 -2.41
C GLN A 45 -4.63 -1.82 -2.28
N LYS A 46 -5.29 -2.18 -1.18
CA LYS A 46 -6.68 -1.76 -0.89
C LYS A 46 -6.80 -0.25 -0.71
N LEU A 47 -5.90 0.36 0.05
CA LEU A 47 -5.93 1.81 0.32
C LEU A 47 -5.72 2.62 -0.96
N ILE A 48 -4.85 2.16 -1.86
CA ILE A 48 -4.65 2.76 -3.19
C ILE A 48 -5.91 2.55 -4.05
N ALA A 49 -6.44 1.33 -4.12
CA ALA A 49 -7.62 1.01 -4.94
C ALA A 49 -8.89 1.77 -4.51
N HIS A 50 -9.04 2.04 -3.22
CA HIS A 50 -10.16 2.82 -2.67
C HIS A 50 -9.92 4.35 -2.70
N GLY A 51 -8.73 4.81 -3.13
CA GLY A 51 -8.38 6.23 -3.18
C GLY A 51 -8.24 6.90 -1.81
N ALA A 52 -8.00 6.11 -0.76
CA ALA A 52 -7.68 6.59 0.59
C ALA A 52 -6.20 6.93 0.73
N LEU A 53 -5.32 6.19 0.05
CA LEU A 53 -3.91 6.50 -0.15
C LEU A 53 -3.75 7.05 -1.56
N LYS A 54 -3.45 8.34 -1.67
CA LYS A 54 -3.34 9.03 -2.96
C LYS A 54 -1.89 9.40 -3.29
N GLY A 55 -0.99 9.32 -2.31
CA GLY A 55 0.36 9.82 -2.49
C GLY A 55 0.39 11.35 -2.66
N GLU A 56 -0.56 12.07 -2.05
CA GLU A 56 -0.63 13.53 -2.13
C GLU A 56 0.46 14.12 -1.22
N GLY A 57 1.65 14.34 -1.78
CA GLY A 57 2.77 14.97 -1.06
C GLY A 57 4.13 14.63 -1.66
N THR A 58 5.15 15.34 -1.19
CA THR A 58 6.56 15.02 -1.45
C THR A 58 7.22 14.53 -0.17
N VAL A 59 8.11 13.55 -0.32
CA VAL A 59 8.98 13.04 0.75
C VAL A 59 10.38 13.53 0.41
N THR A 60 11.00 14.23 1.34
CA THR A 60 12.41 14.61 1.23
C THR A 60 13.26 13.45 1.74
N ASP A 61 14.12 12.91 0.89
CA ASP A 61 15.09 11.88 1.30
C ASP A 61 16.20 12.49 2.19
N GLY A 62 17.06 11.62 2.74
CA GLY A 62 18.20 12.05 3.57
C GLY A 62 19.26 12.86 2.81
N ASP A 63 19.22 12.83 1.47
CA ASP A 63 20.12 13.55 0.56
C ASP A 63 19.52 14.90 0.10
N GLY A 64 18.31 15.25 0.57
CA GLY A 64 17.63 16.50 0.27
C GLY A 64 16.84 16.51 -1.04
N ASN A 65 16.67 15.37 -1.71
CA ASN A 65 15.85 15.26 -2.92
C ASN A 65 14.37 15.07 -2.54
N GLU A 66 13.49 15.77 -3.24
CA GLU A 66 12.05 15.58 -3.12
C GLU A 66 11.58 14.49 -4.07
N THR A 67 11.01 13.42 -3.53
CA THR A 67 10.37 12.33 -4.27
C THR A 67 8.88 12.36 -4.04
N SER A 68 8.08 11.83 -4.97
CA SER A 68 6.64 11.69 -4.70
C SER A 68 6.43 10.66 -3.59
N LEU A 69 5.46 10.90 -2.71
CA LEU A 69 5.04 9.88 -1.76
C LEU A 69 4.61 8.58 -2.45
N MET A 70 4.04 8.68 -3.65
CA MET A 70 3.70 7.52 -4.49
C MET A 70 4.95 6.72 -4.89
N ASP A 71 6.05 7.40 -5.23
CA ASP A 71 7.31 6.74 -5.60
C ASP A 71 7.92 6.02 -4.39
N ASP A 72 7.89 6.63 -3.19
CA ASP A 72 8.37 5.99 -1.95
C ASP A 72 7.50 4.77 -1.57
N ILE A 73 6.18 4.82 -1.81
CA ILE A 73 5.27 3.67 -1.66
C ILE A 73 5.68 2.52 -2.57
N VAL A 74 5.86 2.79 -3.87
CA VAL A 74 6.25 1.76 -4.85
C VAL A 74 7.63 1.20 -4.52
N ASN A 75 8.57 2.06 -4.12
CA ASN A 75 9.91 1.64 -3.73
C ASN A 75 9.87 0.70 -2.51
N THR A 76 9.10 1.06 -1.48
CA THR A 76 8.90 0.23 -0.27
C THR A 76 8.30 -1.14 -0.62
N ILE A 77 7.34 -1.21 -1.53
CA ILE A 77 6.75 -2.47 -1.99
C ILE A 77 7.81 -3.33 -2.71
N CYS A 78 8.60 -2.72 -3.60
CA CYS A 78 9.68 -3.40 -4.31
C CYS A 78 10.78 -3.92 -3.35
N GLU A 79 11.13 -3.17 -2.32
CA GLU A 79 12.12 -3.55 -1.30
C GLU A 79 11.69 -4.75 -0.45
N CYS A 80 10.39 -5.05 -0.36
CA CYS A 80 9.90 -6.26 0.30
C CYS A 80 10.35 -7.56 -0.42
N TYR A 81 10.79 -7.45 -1.68
CA TYR A 81 11.36 -8.58 -2.42
C TYR A 81 12.85 -8.75 -2.10
N LEU A 82 13.18 -9.72 -1.24
CA LEU A 82 14.54 -10.03 -0.83
C LEU A 82 15.21 -11.11 -1.71
N GLY A 83 14.68 -11.38 -2.92
CA GLY A 83 15.18 -12.40 -3.84
C GLY A 83 14.48 -13.77 -3.70
N PRO A 84 15.07 -14.86 -4.22
CA PRO A 84 14.40 -16.16 -4.37
C PRO A 84 14.11 -16.91 -3.06
N THR A 85 14.61 -16.41 -1.93
CA THR A 85 14.29 -16.90 -0.57
C THR A 85 13.09 -16.18 0.05
N THR A 86 12.52 -15.19 -0.64
CA THR A 86 11.29 -14.50 -0.21
C THR A 86 10.15 -15.50 -0.16
N ASP A 87 9.33 -15.40 0.88
CA ASP A 87 8.19 -16.28 1.08
C ASP A 87 7.23 -16.23 -0.13
N ALA A 88 6.69 -17.39 -0.53
CA ALA A 88 5.85 -17.51 -1.72
C ALA A 88 4.55 -16.70 -1.63
N ASP A 89 3.98 -16.58 -0.42
CA ASP A 89 2.76 -15.81 -0.19
C ASP A 89 3.04 -14.30 -0.25
N VAL A 90 4.24 -13.88 0.17
CA VAL A 90 4.73 -12.50 0.01
C VAL A 90 5.03 -12.20 -1.47
N MET A 91 5.66 -13.11 -2.21
CA MET A 91 5.90 -12.94 -3.65
C MET A 91 4.60 -12.81 -4.45
N LEU A 92 3.57 -13.59 -4.11
CA LEU A 92 2.25 -13.50 -4.73
C LEU A 92 1.53 -12.18 -4.43
N GLN A 93 1.77 -11.59 -3.25
CA GLN A 93 1.25 -10.27 -2.89
C GLN A 93 1.97 -9.14 -3.64
N ILE A 94 3.29 -9.23 -3.83
CA ILE A 94 4.10 -8.22 -4.55
C ILE A 94 3.70 -8.13 -6.04
N LEU A 95 3.33 -9.24 -6.68
CA LEU A 95 2.98 -9.27 -8.11
C LEU A 95 1.57 -8.76 -8.43
N LYS A 96 0.70 -8.64 -7.41
CA LYS A 96 -0.70 -8.21 -7.56
C LYS A 96 -0.84 -6.70 -7.69
#